data_AF-A0A3B9JET1-F1
#
_entry.id   AF-A0A3B9JET1-F1
#
_cell.length_a   1.000
_cell.length_b   1.000
_cell.length_c   1.000
_cell.angle_alpha   90.00
_cell.angle_beta   90.00
_cell.angle_gamma   90.00
#
_symmetry.space_group_name_H-M   'P 1'
#
loop_
_entity.id
_entity.type
_entity.pdbx_description
1 polymer ?
#
loop_
_entity_poly.entity_id
_entity_poly.type
_entity_poly.pdbx_seq_one_letter_code
_entity_poly.pdbx_strand_id
1 'polypeptide(L)'
;MTPRTYTNRRYLDALEKKVLVFDGAMGTSLQTQNLTAEHFGGEKYNGCNDFLVISFPEAVEKVHRSFMEVGVDVLETDTFRSNRLTLGEYG
;
A
#
# COMPACT_ATOMS: atom_id res chain seq x y z
N MET A 1 -16.05 -24.25 20.09
CA MET A 1 -15.28 -23.78 18.92
C MET A 1 -14.01 -24.60 18.84
N THR A 2 -13.70 -25.21 17.70
CA THR A 2 -12.41 -25.87 17.47
C THR A 2 -11.29 -24.83 17.58
N PRO A 3 -10.18 -25.10 18.28
CA PRO A 3 -9.06 -24.17 18.33
C PRO A 3 -8.55 -23.88 16.92
N ARG A 4 -8.47 -22.61 16.53
CA ARG A 4 -7.82 -22.23 15.28
C ARG A 4 -6.31 -22.29 15.48
N THR A 5 -5.61 -23.08 14.66
CA THR A 5 -4.15 -23.08 14.61
C THR A 5 -3.68 -21.94 13.71
N TYR A 6 -2.93 -21.01 14.27
CA TYR A 6 -2.36 -19.88 13.53
C TYR A 6 -0.91 -20.19 13.13
N THR A 7 -0.54 -19.94 11.88
CA THR A 7 0.83 -20.11 11.35
C THR A 7 1.73 -18.90 11.65
N ASN A 8 1.14 -17.73 11.89
CA ASN A 8 1.82 -16.52 12.35
C ASN A 8 0.87 -15.72 13.25
N ARG A 9 1.30 -15.46 14.49
CA ARG A 9 0.51 -14.72 15.49
C ARG A 9 1.03 -13.33 15.81
N ARG A 10 2.13 -12.87 15.20
CA ARG A 10 2.81 -11.62 15.63
C ARG A 10 1.88 -10.41 15.69
N TYR A 11 0.93 -10.31 14.75
CA TYR A 11 -0.09 -9.26 14.76
C TYR A 11 -1.04 -9.36 15.96
N LEU A 12 -1.56 -10.55 16.25
CA LEU A 12 -2.42 -10.80 17.42
C LEU A 12 -1.66 -10.58 18.73
N ASP A 13 -0.42 -11.07 18.81
CA ASP A 13 0.45 -10.90 19.98
C ASP A 13 0.81 -9.41 20.22
N ALA A 14 0.83 -8.59 19.17
CA ALA A 14 1.04 -7.14 19.27
C ALA A 14 -0.23 -6.41 19.75
N LEU A 15 -1.41 -6.81 19.26
CA LEU A 15 -2.71 -6.28 19.69
C LEU A 15 -2.98 -6.53 21.19
N GLU A 16 -2.48 -7.63 21.75
CA GLU A 16 -2.58 -7.91 23.19
C GLU A 16 -1.79 -6.90 24.05
N LYS A 17 -0.80 -6.21 23.48
CA LYS A 17 0.11 -5.31 24.21
C LYS A 17 -0.27 -3.84 24.08
N LYS A 18 -0.85 -3.43 22.96
CA LYS A 18 -1.24 -2.04 22.69
C LYS A 18 -2.23 -1.94 21.54
N VAL A 19 -2.86 -0.77 21.43
CA VAL A 19 -3.56 -0.37 20.20
C VAL A 19 -2.53 -0.23 19.08
N LEU A 20 -2.80 -0.85 17.93
CA LEU A 20 -1.97 -0.72 16.74
C LEU A 20 -2.51 0.38 15.83
N VAL A 21 -1.61 1.24 15.36
CA VAL A 21 -1.95 2.34 14.43
C VAL A 21 -1.55 1.94 13.01
N PHE A 22 -2.52 1.96 12.09
CA PHE A 22 -2.28 1.76 10.67
C PHE A 22 -1.85 3.07 10.01
N ASP A 23 -1.26 2.97 8.82
CA ASP A 23 -0.99 4.11 7.97
C ASP A 23 -2.25 4.81 7.45
N GLY A 24 -2.03 5.92 6.76
CA GLY A 24 -3.08 6.71 6.14
C GLY A 24 -3.22 6.42 4.65
N ALA A 25 -3.96 7.29 3.95
CA ALA A 25 -4.29 7.09 2.55
C ALA A 25 -3.06 7.15 1.62
N MET A 26 -2.78 6.05 0.91
CA MET A 26 -1.78 5.98 -0.15
C MET A 26 -2.08 6.93 -1.31
N GLY A 27 -3.29 6.85 -1.88
CA GLY A 27 -3.68 7.65 -3.06
C GLY A 27 -3.60 9.17 -2.84
N THR A 28 -4.10 9.67 -1.70
CA THR A 28 -4.02 11.10 -1.37
C THR A 28 -2.56 11.54 -1.17
N SER A 29 -1.72 10.68 -0.59
CA SER A 29 -0.30 10.96 -0.42
C SER A 29 0.44 11.01 -1.76
N LEU A 30 0.15 10.08 -2.67
CA LEU A 30 0.71 10.08 -4.04
C LEU A 30 0.32 11.32 -4.85
N GLN A 31 -0.90 11.84 -4.68
CA GLN A 31 -1.35 13.06 -5.37
C GLN A 31 -0.47 14.27 -5.03
N THR A 32 0.15 14.32 -3.84
CA THR A 32 1.06 15.41 -3.46
C THR A 32 2.41 15.37 -4.19
N GLN A 33 2.72 14.27 -4.87
CA GLN A 33 4.01 14.05 -5.54
C GLN A 33 4.05 14.55 -6.99
N ASN A 34 2.96 15.11 -7.52
CA ASN A 34 2.87 15.62 -8.90
C ASN A 34 3.31 14.60 -9.97
N LEU A 35 2.91 13.34 -9.80
CA LEU A 35 3.25 12.26 -10.73
C LEU A 35 2.66 12.53 -12.12
N THR A 36 3.43 12.16 -13.13
CA THR A 36 3.05 12.26 -14.56
C THR A 36 2.84 10.87 -15.14
N ALA A 37 2.19 10.77 -16.31
CA ALA A 37 1.97 9.50 -17.00
C ALA A 37 3.26 8.68 -17.20
N GLU A 38 4.42 9.33 -17.39
CA GLU A 38 5.72 8.66 -17.51
C GLU A 38 6.06 7.82 -16.27
N HIS A 39 5.79 8.34 -15.07
CA HIS A 39 6.02 7.62 -13.81
C HIS A 39 5.11 6.39 -13.68
N PHE A 40 3.92 6.42 -14.26
CA PHE A 40 3.03 5.27 -14.34
C PHE A 40 3.42 4.27 -15.44
N GLY A 41 4.46 4.53 -16.25
CA GLY A 41 4.84 3.68 -17.39
C GLY A 41 4.12 4.03 -18.71
N GLY A 42 3.53 5.23 -18.80
CA GLY A 42 2.89 5.78 -19.99
C GLY A 42 1.39 6.06 -19.81
N GLU A 43 0.79 6.75 -20.78
CA GLU A 43 -0.64 7.16 -20.73
C GLU A 43 -1.60 5.99 -20.54
N LYS A 44 -1.23 4.79 -21.04
CA LYS A 44 -2.01 3.56 -20.85
C LYS A 44 -2.23 3.24 -19.37
N TYR A 45 -1.26 3.52 -18.50
CA TYR A 45 -1.24 3.15 -17.09
C TYR A 45 -1.48 4.33 -16.14
N ASN A 46 -1.66 5.53 -16.69
CA ASN A 46 -1.81 6.76 -15.92
C ASN A 46 -3.01 6.66 -14.95
N GLY A 47 -2.74 6.88 -13.66
CA GLY A 47 -3.72 6.72 -12.57
C GLY A 47 -3.83 5.30 -11.99
N CYS A 48 -3.08 4.32 -12.48
CA CYS A 48 -2.96 2.99 -11.86
C CYS A 48 -1.93 3.04 -10.72
N ASN A 49 -2.34 3.51 -9.54
CA ASN A 49 -1.44 3.63 -8.38
C ASN A 49 -0.73 2.31 -8.05
N ASP A 50 -1.47 1.21 -8.01
CA ASP A 50 -0.95 -0.14 -7.78
C ASP A 50 0.22 -0.54 -8.71
N PHE A 51 0.30 0.03 -9.92
CA PHE A 51 1.39 -0.26 -10.86
C PHE A 51 2.66 0.54 -10.59
N LEU A 52 2.60 1.60 -9.77
CA LEU A 52 3.78 2.38 -9.36
C LEU A 52 4.80 1.51 -8.62
N VAL A 53 4.38 0.44 -7.95
CA VAL A 53 5.31 -0.53 -7.33
C VAL A 53 6.24 -1.22 -8.36
N ILE A 54 5.88 -1.18 -9.65
CA ILE A 54 6.67 -1.71 -10.76
C ILE A 54 7.30 -0.57 -11.57
N SER A 55 6.52 0.45 -11.94
CA SER A 55 6.96 1.49 -12.87
C SER A 55 7.80 2.59 -12.21
N PHE A 56 7.51 2.93 -10.96
CA PHE A 56 8.19 4.00 -10.22
C PHE A 56 8.08 3.79 -8.69
N PRO A 57 8.73 2.73 -8.15
CA PRO A 57 8.53 2.27 -6.78
C PRO A 57 8.96 3.29 -5.72
N GLU A 58 9.84 4.23 -6.06
CA GLU A 58 10.31 5.30 -5.18
C GLU A 58 9.17 6.19 -4.68
N ALA A 59 8.13 6.39 -5.49
CA ALA A 59 6.95 7.16 -5.07
C ALA A 59 6.19 6.47 -3.93
N VAL A 60 6.04 5.13 -4.01
CA VAL A 60 5.36 4.32 -2.99
C VAL A 60 6.23 4.20 -1.74
N GLU A 61 7.54 3.99 -1.88
CA GLU A 61 8.48 3.98 -0.75
C GLU A 61 8.40 5.29 0.03
N LYS A 62 8.37 6.43 -0.67
CA LYS A 62 8.28 7.74 -0.02
C LYS A 62 7.03 7.89 0.84
N VAL A 63 5.87 7.39 0.38
CA VAL A 63 4.63 7.41 1.18
C VAL A 63 4.79 6.53 2.41
N HIS A 64 5.20 5.27 2.26
CA HIS A 64 5.38 4.37 3.40
C HIS A 64 6.37 4.92 4.42
N ARG A 65 7.50 5.47 3.96
CA ARG A 65 8.52 6.07 4.83
C ARG A 65 7.94 7.24 5.62
N SER A 66 7.11 8.09 5.01
CA SER A 66 6.47 9.20 5.72
C SER A 66 5.57 8.73 6.87
N PHE A 67 4.88 7.59 6.71
CA PHE A 67 4.07 7.01 7.77
C PHE A 67 4.93 6.30 8.84
N MET A 68 6.02 5.63 8.45
CA MET A 68 6.96 5.05 9.40
C MET A 68 7.60 6.14 10.29
N GLU A 69 7.94 7.29 9.71
CA GLU A 69 8.57 8.42 10.44
C GLU A 69 7.66 9.01 11.52
N VAL A 70 6.33 8.95 11.35
CA VAL A 70 5.36 9.36 12.38
C VAL A 70 5.00 8.24 13.37
N GLY A 71 5.55 7.04 13.18
CA GLY A 71 5.49 5.95 14.14
C GLY A 71 4.28 5.02 14.02
N VAL A 72 3.76 4.79 12.81
CA VAL A 72 2.71 3.77 12.60
C VAL A 72 3.24 2.36 12.86
N ASP A 73 2.36 1.45 13.29
CA ASP A 73 2.68 0.06 13.60
C ASP A 73 2.49 -0.88 12.41
N VAL A 74 1.59 -0.51 11.50
CA VAL A 74 1.20 -1.32 10.35
C VAL A 74 1.20 -0.46 9.10
N LEU A 75 1.74 -1.02 8.02
CA LEU A 75 1.61 -0.48 6.68
C LEU A 75 0.71 -1.39 5.85
N GLU A 76 -0.17 -0.79 5.09
CA GLU A 76 -0.89 -1.48 4.02
C GLU A 76 -0.02 -1.54 2.77
N THR A 77 -0.07 -2.63 2.00
CA THR A 77 0.59 -2.66 0.69
C THR A 77 -0.19 -1.80 -0.31
N ASP A 78 0.50 -1.19 -1.28
CA ASP A 78 -0.14 -0.45 -2.38
C ASP A 78 -0.78 -1.41 -3.40
N THR A 79 -1.81 -2.12 -2.96
CA THR A 79 -2.41 -3.25 -3.69
C THR A 79 -3.94 -3.26 -3.64
N PHE A 80 -4.58 -2.12 -3.39
CA PHE A 80 -6.04 -2.05 -3.25
C PHE A 80 -6.77 -2.51 -4.52
N ARG A 81 -6.25 -2.20 -5.70
CA ARG A 81 -6.78 -2.61 -7.01
C ARG A 81 -5.91 -3.66 -7.71
N SER A 82 -5.02 -4.33 -6.99
CA SER A 82 -4.13 -5.36 -7.53
C SER A 82 -4.84 -6.71 -7.70
N ASN A 83 -5.92 -6.71 -8.47
CA ASN A 83 -6.67 -7.89 -8.86
C ASN A 83 -6.99 -7.87 -10.35
N ARG A 84 -7.27 -9.05 -10.91
CA ARG A 84 -7.50 -9.23 -12.36
C ARG A 84 -8.61 -8.36 -12.94
N LEU A 85 -9.65 -8.04 -12.16
CA LEU A 85 -10.80 -7.29 -12.67
C LEU A 85 -10.44 -5.82 -12.88
N THR A 86 -9.83 -5.20 -11.86
CA THR A 86 -9.47 -3.78 -11.92
C THR A 86 -8.21 -3.52 -12.73
N LEU A 87 -7.20 -4.40 -12.68
CA LEU A 87 -6.02 -4.28 -13.52
C LEU A 87 -6.35 -4.48 -15.01
N GLY A 88 -7.40 -5.24 -15.34
CA GLY A 88 -7.84 -5.43 -16.72
C GLY A 88 -8.29 -4.14 -17.42
N GLU A 89 -8.62 -3.07 -16.69
CA GLU A 89 -8.86 -1.74 -17.26
C GLU A 89 -7.59 -1.15 -17.90
N TYR A 90 -6.42 -1.59 -17.43
CA TYR A 90 -5.09 -1.17 -17.88
C TYR A 90 -4.42 -2.24 -18.76
N GLY A 91 -5.14 -3.30 -19.15
CA GLY A 91 -4.69 -4.37 -20.05
C GLY A 91 -3.73 -5.37 -19.41
#